data_AF-A0A951WKJ5-F1
#
_entry.id   AF-A0A951WKJ5-F1
#
_cell.length_a   1.000
_cell.length_b   1.000
_cell.length_c   1.000
_cell.angle_alpha   90.00
_cell.angle_beta   90.00
_cell.angle_gamma   90.00
#
_symmetry.space_group_name_H-M   'P 1'
#
loop_
_entity.id
_entity.type
_entity.pdbx_description
1 polymer ?
#
loop_
_entity_poly.entity_id
_entity_poly.type
_entity_poly.pdbx_seq_one_letter_code
_entity_poly.pdbx_strand_id
1 'polypeptide(L)'
;MSYRILYFVPHVLNLIFMVILGLWWVYIRIDPGLQSYAHQKIAEPLWEAVRDENYSWWQRRELIRIASGISCSEENQDVNLIAGSGRTEYKTALYQGCFTRDYGHAGFLVPAALKDMGLSYHRFMALRYLRKQGQLSSYIDEITKMQTDSSQMVRYEVQDILKFMQQEAGAVRKE
;
A
#
# COMPACT_ATOMS: atom_id res chain seq x y z
N MET A 1 -47.98 19.12 -25.94
CA MET A 1 -46.66 18.48 -25.70
C MET A 1 -46.22 18.83 -24.28
N SER A 2 -46.06 17.83 -23.42
CA SER A 2 -46.20 17.96 -21.95
C SER A 2 -44.94 18.45 -21.23
N TYR A 3 -44.95 19.73 -20.83
CA TYR A 3 -43.96 20.35 -19.93
C TYR A 3 -43.81 19.64 -18.56
N ARG A 4 -44.76 18.78 -18.16
CA ARG A 4 -44.69 18.01 -16.92
C ARG A 4 -43.59 16.94 -16.91
N ILE A 5 -43.19 16.43 -18.08
CA ILE A 5 -42.11 15.41 -18.18
C ILE A 5 -40.74 16.07 -17.96
N LEU A 6 -40.56 17.32 -18.39
CA LEU A 6 -39.29 18.04 -18.25
C LEU A 6 -38.91 18.38 -16.80
N TYR A 7 -39.89 18.56 -15.92
CA TYR A 7 -39.64 18.82 -14.49
C TYR A 7 -39.43 17.55 -13.66
N PHE A 8 -40.04 16.43 -14.07
CA PHE A 8 -39.98 15.19 -13.30
C PHE A 8 -38.66 14.44 -13.49
N VAL A 9 -38.10 14.47 -14.70
CA VAL A 9 -36.86 13.76 -15.04
C VAL A 9 -35.66 14.24 -14.22
N PRO A 10 -35.39 15.55 -14.03
CA PRO A 10 -34.30 16.02 -13.19
C PRO A 10 -34.43 15.62 -11.71
N HIS A 11 -35.65 15.61 -11.16
CA HIS A 11 -35.88 15.23 -9.76
C HIS A 11 -35.67 13.73 -9.54
N VAL A 12 -36.13 12.88 -10.45
CA VAL A 12 -35.89 11.43 -10.39
C VAL A 12 -34.40 11.12 -10.56
N LEU A 13 -33.70 11.80 -11.48
CA LEU A 13 -32.25 11.65 -11.66
C LEU A 13 -31.47 12.07 -10.41
N ASN A 14 -31.86 13.18 -9.76
CA ASN A 14 -31.25 13.60 -8.50
C ASN A 14 -31.46 12.58 -7.38
N LEU A 15 -32.64 11.98 -7.29
CA LEU A 15 -32.94 10.97 -6.28
C LEU A 15 -32.12 9.70 -6.52
N ILE A 16 -32.01 9.24 -7.77
CA ILE A 16 -31.16 8.12 -8.17
C ILE A 16 -29.69 8.42 -7.82
N PHE A 17 -29.20 9.61 -8.14
CA PHE A 17 -27.84 10.03 -7.82
C PHE A 17 -27.56 10.01 -6.31
N MET A 18 -28.47 10.54 -5.49
CA MET A 18 -28.36 10.50 -4.03
C MET A 18 -28.33 9.07 -3.47
N VAL A 19 -29.15 8.17 -4.01
CA VAL A 19 -29.14 6.75 -3.63
C VAL A 19 -27.80 6.10 -4.00
N ILE A 20 -27.28 6.37 -5.19
CA ILE A 20 -25.96 5.87 -5.62
C ILE A 20 -24.86 6.39 -4.67
N LEU A 21 -24.88 7.67 -4.31
CA LEU A 21 -23.93 8.22 -3.34
C LEU A 21 -24.06 7.57 -1.96
N GLY A 22 -25.27 7.31 -1.49
CA GLY A 22 -25.53 6.61 -0.23
C GLY A 22 -24.98 5.19 -0.21
N LEU A 23 -25.19 4.43 -1.30
CA LEU A 23 -24.65 3.08 -1.45
C LEU A 23 -23.12 3.08 -1.53
N TRP A 24 -22.55 4.04 -2.28
CA TRP A 24 -21.10 4.25 -2.32
C TRP A 24 -20.53 4.58 -0.95
N TRP A 25 -21.21 5.41 -0.15
CA TRP A 25 -20.79 5.74 1.20
C TRP A 25 -20.71 4.52 2.10
N VAL A 26 -21.72 3.65 2.08
CA VAL A 26 -21.70 2.38 2.84
C VAL A 26 -20.57 1.47 2.36
N TYR A 27 -20.31 1.45 1.06
CA TYR A 27 -19.27 0.61 0.45
C TYR A 27 -17.83 1.00 0.85
N ILE A 28 -17.59 2.28 1.15
CA ILE A 28 -16.25 2.82 1.48
C ILE A 28 -16.06 3.10 2.97
N ARG A 29 -17.13 3.13 3.78
CA ARG A 29 -16.98 3.50 5.19
C ARG A 29 -16.41 2.34 6.00
N ILE A 30 -15.31 2.56 6.70
CA ILE A 30 -14.81 1.61 7.72
C ILE A 30 -15.64 1.77 8.99
N ASP A 31 -15.98 0.63 9.62
CA ASP A 31 -16.73 0.59 10.87
C ASP A 31 -16.06 1.48 11.96
N PRO A 32 -16.83 2.34 12.67
CA PRO A 32 -16.29 3.18 13.74
C PRO A 32 -15.54 2.41 14.85
N GLY A 33 -15.96 1.19 15.16
CA GLY A 33 -15.26 0.30 16.10
C GLY A 33 -13.87 -0.07 15.61
N LEU A 34 -13.73 -0.40 14.32
CA LEU A 34 -12.42 -0.66 13.70
C LEU A 34 -11.55 0.59 13.66
N GLN A 35 -12.13 1.77 13.45
CA GLN A 35 -11.39 3.04 13.56
C GLN A 35 -10.87 3.27 14.98
N SER A 36 -11.66 2.94 16.00
CA SER A 36 -11.22 3.00 17.40
C SER A 36 -10.02 2.09 17.66
N TYR A 37 -10.05 0.85 17.20
CA TYR A 37 -8.90 -0.07 17.30
C TYR A 37 -7.67 0.45 16.56
N ALA A 38 -7.86 1.06 15.39
CA ALA A 38 -6.78 1.69 14.63
C ALA A 38 -6.13 2.84 15.41
N HIS A 39 -6.93 3.71 16.05
CA HIS A 39 -6.43 4.78 16.91
C HIS A 39 -5.69 4.25 18.14
N GLN A 40 -6.17 3.15 18.72
CA GLN A 40 -5.54 2.46 19.85
C GLN A 40 -4.32 1.61 19.46
N LYS A 41 -4.00 1.54 18.16
CA LYS A 41 -2.90 0.71 17.61
C LYS A 41 -3.05 -0.79 17.94
N ILE A 42 -4.28 -1.29 17.91
CA ILE A 42 -4.59 -2.72 18.12
C ILE A 42 -4.85 -3.35 16.75
N ALA A 43 -3.96 -4.26 16.32
CA ALA A 43 -4.01 -4.82 14.96
C ALA A 43 -4.98 -5.99 14.80
N GLU A 44 -5.14 -6.84 15.82
CA GLU A 44 -5.86 -8.12 15.66
C GLU A 44 -7.32 -7.97 15.19
N PRO A 45 -8.15 -7.07 15.77
CA PRO A 45 -9.53 -6.88 15.29
C PRO A 45 -9.59 -6.38 13.84
N LEU A 46 -8.55 -5.67 13.38
CA LEU A 46 -8.47 -5.23 11.98
C LEU A 46 -8.15 -6.41 11.07
N TRP A 47 -7.25 -7.31 11.48
CA TRP A 47 -6.94 -8.53 10.74
C TRP A 47 -8.14 -9.49 10.69
N GLU A 48 -8.90 -9.59 11.78
CA GLU A 48 -10.19 -10.30 11.78
C GLU A 48 -11.16 -9.73 10.73
N ALA A 49 -11.29 -8.40 10.67
CA ALA A 49 -12.12 -7.74 9.68
C ALA A 49 -11.60 -7.89 8.22
N VAL A 50 -10.28 -8.05 8.02
CA VAL A 50 -9.72 -8.36 6.69
C VAL A 50 -10.15 -9.75 6.19
N ARG A 51 -10.36 -10.70 7.11
CA ARG A 51 -10.81 -12.06 6.81
C ARG A 51 -12.31 -12.15 6.56
N ASP A 52 -13.09 -11.20 7.07
CA ASP A 52 -14.54 -11.18 6.90
C ASP A 52 -14.95 -10.80 5.45
N GLU A 53 -15.71 -11.68 4.82
CA GLU A 53 -16.21 -11.55 3.45
C GLU A 53 -17.32 -10.50 3.30
N ASN A 54 -17.92 -10.07 4.41
CA ASN A 54 -18.94 -9.01 4.39
C ASN A 54 -18.35 -7.63 4.06
N TYR A 55 -17.04 -7.45 4.24
CA TYR A 55 -16.38 -6.20 3.86
C TYR A 55 -16.10 -6.16 2.36
N SER A 56 -16.35 -5.00 1.77
CA SER A 56 -16.06 -4.71 0.37
C SER A 56 -14.57 -4.82 0.08
N TRP A 57 -14.22 -5.00 -1.21
CA TRP A 57 -12.79 -5.07 -1.59
C TRP A 57 -12.03 -3.81 -1.15
N TRP A 58 -12.69 -2.64 -1.18
CA TRP A 58 -12.08 -1.36 -0.81
C TRP A 58 -11.86 -1.29 0.69
N GLN A 59 -12.86 -1.68 1.49
CA GLN A 59 -12.76 -1.72 2.95
C GLN A 59 -11.64 -2.67 3.38
N ARG A 60 -11.59 -3.89 2.81
CA ARG A 60 -10.52 -4.86 3.10
C ARG A 60 -9.15 -4.34 2.72
N ARG A 61 -9.00 -3.70 1.55
CA ARG A 61 -7.75 -3.04 1.13
C ARG A 61 -7.31 -2.02 2.18
N GLU A 62 -8.21 -1.18 2.64
CA GLU A 62 -7.87 -0.12 3.60
C GLU A 62 -7.58 -0.68 5.00
N LEU A 63 -8.32 -1.70 5.43
CA LEU A 63 -8.04 -2.45 6.66
C LEU A 63 -6.67 -3.11 6.62
N ILE A 64 -6.27 -3.75 5.51
CA ILE A 64 -4.92 -4.30 5.34
C ILE A 64 -3.87 -3.21 5.54
N ARG A 65 -4.05 -2.04 4.89
CA ARG A 65 -3.10 -0.92 4.99
C ARG A 65 -2.95 -0.44 6.44
N ILE A 66 -4.06 -0.31 7.16
CA ILE A 66 -4.07 0.16 8.55
C ILE A 66 -3.47 -0.91 9.47
N ALA A 67 -3.92 -2.16 9.35
CA ALA A 67 -3.50 -3.28 10.19
C ALA A 67 -2.00 -3.55 10.03
N SER A 68 -1.51 -3.63 8.80
CA SER A 68 -0.08 -3.82 8.52
C SER A 68 0.76 -2.59 8.88
N GLY A 69 0.15 -1.41 8.82
CA GLY A 69 0.72 -0.19 9.39
C GLY A 69 0.87 -0.25 10.90
N ILE A 70 0.06 -1.03 11.62
CA ILE A 70 0.14 -1.19 13.07
C ILE A 70 1.09 -2.31 13.45
N SER A 71 0.95 -3.49 12.83
CA SER A 71 1.74 -4.70 13.09
C SER A 71 2.06 -5.40 11.77
N CYS A 72 3.34 -5.47 11.43
CA CYS A 72 3.86 -6.19 10.26
C CYS A 72 4.99 -7.12 10.72
N SER A 73 4.72 -8.42 10.72
CA SER A 73 5.64 -9.47 11.18
C SER A 73 5.62 -10.63 10.20
N GLU A 74 6.76 -11.30 10.06
CA GLU A 74 6.91 -12.54 9.27
C GLU A 74 6.09 -13.69 9.87
N GLU A 75 5.84 -13.67 11.18
CA GLU A 75 5.02 -14.68 11.87
C GLU A 75 3.52 -14.49 11.64
N ASN A 76 3.10 -13.32 11.12
CA ASN A 76 1.69 -13.06 10.85
C ASN A 76 1.27 -13.77 9.55
N GLN A 77 0.38 -14.75 9.68
CA GLN A 77 -0.10 -15.54 8.55
C GLN A 77 -0.84 -14.69 7.50
N ASP A 78 -1.63 -13.69 7.89
CA ASP A 78 -2.35 -12.82 6.95
C ASP A 78 -1.38 -12.01 6.08
N VAL A 79 -0.29 -11.51 6.67
CA VAL A 79 0.77 -10.79 5.94
C VAL A 79 1.36 -11.68 4.85
N ASN A 80 1.74 -12.92 5.17
CA ASN A 80 2.33 -13.84 4.20
C ASN A 80 1.32 -14.26 3.12
N LEU A 81 0.07 -14.52 3.51
CA LEU A 81 -1.00 -14.86 2.57
C LEU A 81 -1.24 -13.72 1.57
N ILE A 82 -1.28 -12.47 2.05
CA ILE A 82 -1.48 -11.31 1.18
C ILE A 82 -0.26 -11.07 0.29
N ALA A 83 0.95 -11.13 0.84
CA ALA A 83 2.20 -10.95 0.09
C ALA A 83 2.36 -11.97 -1.05
N GLY A 84 1.97 -13.22 -0.81
CA GLY A 84 1.95 -14.30 -1.80
C GLY A 84 0.74 -14.28 -2.74
N SER A 85 -0.24 -13.41 -2.52
CA SER A 85 -1.48 -13.40 -3.30
C SER A 85 -1.30 -12.77 -4.69
N GLY A 86 -2.15 -13.19 -5.64
CA GLY A 86 -2.26 -12.56 -6.95
C GLY A 86 -3.01 -11.21 -6.96
N ARG A 87 -3.54 -10.76 -5.82
CA ARG A 87 -4.34 -9.52 -5.72
C ARG A 87 -3.44 -8.31 -5.51
N THR A 88 -3.11 -7.63 -6.62
CA THR A 88 -2.20 -6.48 -6.62
C THR A 88 -2.64 -5.39 -5.65
N GLU A 89 -3.95 -5.13 -5.52
CA GLU A 89 -4.49 -4.06 -4.66
C GLU A 89 -4.20 -4.32 -3.18
N TYR A 90 -4.30 -5.59 -2.76
CA TYR A 90 -4.03 -6.02 -1.39
C TYR A 90 -2.53 -6.03 -1.09
N LYS A 91 -1.71 -6.50 -2.04
CA LYS A 91 -0.26 -6.37 -1.94
C LYS A 91 0.18 -4.92 -1.83
N THR A 92 -0.39 -4.03 -2.64
CA THR A 92 -0.11 -2.59 -2.56
C THR A 92 -0.45 -2.04 -1.18
N ALA A 93 -1.64 -2.35 -0.66
CA ALA A 93 -2.04 -1.91 0.68
C ALA A 93 -1.10 -2.46 1.77
N LEU A 94 -0.73 -3.74 1.68
CA LEU A 94 0.19 -4.38 2.61
C LEU A 94 1.53 -3.64 2.66
N TYR A 95 2.16 -3.43 1.50
CA TYR A 95 3.43 -2.71 1.40
C TYR A 95 3.30 -1.26 1.83
N GLN A 96 2.19 -0.58 1.50
CA GLN A 96 1.93 0.78 1.98
C GLN A 96 1.89 0.86 3.51
N GLY A 97 1.29 -0.12 4.20
CA GLY A 97 1.31 -0.14 5.66
C GLY A 97 2.67 -0.55 6.24
N CYS A 98 3.25 -1.66 5.77
CA CYS A 98 4.51 -2.20 6.30
C CYS A 98 5.72 -1.27 6.07
N PHE A 99 5.81 -0.61 4.91
CA PHE A 99 6.98 0.20 4.55
C PHE A 99 6.89 1.68 4.98
N THR A 100 5.73 2.17 5.44
CA THR A 100 5.59 3.59 5.82
C THR A 100 6.02 3.90 7.25
N ARG A 101 6.09 2.93 8.16
CA ARG A 101 6.55 3.19 9.54
C ARG A 101 8.06 3.37 9.66
N ASP A 102 8.46 4.15 10.66
CA ASP A 102 9.87 4.41 11.01
C ASP A 102 10.50 3.22 11.77
N TYR A 103 9.66 2.42 12.44
CA TYR A 103 10.09 1.30 13.28
C TYR A 103 9.30 0.05 12.87
N GLY A 104 9.94 -0.85 12.15
CA GLY A 104 9.32 -2.10 11.74
C GLY A 104 10.25 -2.95 10.88
N HIS A 105 10.42 -4.20 11.28
CA HIS A 105 11.20 -5.23 10.60
C HIS A 105 10.44 -5.76 9.36
N ALA A 106 10.03 -4.89 8.43
CA ALA A 106 9.42 -5.31 7.17
C ALA A 106 10.46 -5.80 6.13
N GLY A 107 11.72 -5.98 6.55
CA GLY A 107 12.81 -6.47 5.71
C GLY A 107 12.50 -7.80 5.02
N PHE A 108 11.76 -8.70 5.67
CA PHE A 108 11.35 -9.98 5.09
C PHE A 108 10.47 -9.83 3.83
N LEU A 109 9.75 -8.71 3.69
CA LEU A 109 8.94 -8.42 2.50
C LEU A 109 9.74 -7.80 1.35
N VAL A 110 10.93 -7.26 1.61
CA VAL A 110 11.73 -6.54 0.61
C VAL A 110 12.10 -7.43 -0.59
N PRO A 111 12.60 -8.68 -0.41
CA PRO A 111 12.94 -9.53 -1.55
C PRO A 111 11.74 -9.81 -2.47
N ALA A 112 10.56 -10.01 -1.89
CA ALA A 112 9.33 -10.22 -2.64
C ALA A 112 8.91 -8.95 -3.39
N ALA A 113 8.95 -7.79 -2.71
CA ALA A 113 8.56 -6.52 -3.30
C ALA A 113 9.50 -6.07 -4.43
N LEU A 114 10.81 -6.27 -4.31
CA LEU A 114 11.80 -5.94 -5.35
C LEU A 114 11.65 -6.82 -6.61
N LYS A 115 11.13 -8.04 -6.46
CA LYS A 115 10.91 -8.98 -7.58
C LYS A 115 9.49 -8.95 -8.14
N ASP A 116 8.60 -8.12 -7.58
CA ASP A 116 7.21 -8.07 -8.03
C ASP A 116 7.12 -7.44 -9.41
N MET A 117 6.98 -8.25 -10.45
CA MET A 117 6.85 -7.81 -11.84
C MET A 117 5.46 -7.26 -12.18
N GLY A 118 4.45 -7.50 -11.34
CA GLY A 118 3.07 -7.10 -11.59
C GLY A 118 2.84 -5.61 -11.45
N LEU A 119 3.44 -4.97 -10.43
CA LEU A 119 3.32 -3.53 -10.22
C LEU A 119 4.65 -2.90 -9.82
N SER A 120 5.18 -2.03 -10.68
CA SER A 120 6.45 -1.34 -10.44
C SER A 120 6.46 -0.46 -9.18
N TYR A 121 5.29 -0.03 -8.71
CA TYR A 121 5.13 0.70 -7.46
C TYR A 121 5.61 -0.10 -6.24
N HIS A 122 5.50 -1.44 -6.25
CA HIS A 122 6.01 -2.28 -5.16
C HIS A 122 7.53 -2.24 -5.07
N ARG A 123 8.20 -2.37 -6.22
CA ARG A 123 9.65 -2.24 -6.34
C ARG A 123 10.13 -0.86 -5.88
N PHE A 124 9.43 0.18 -6.32
CA PHE A 124 9.70 1.56 -5.89
C PHE A 124 9.55 1.76 -4.37
N MET A 125 8.48 1.26 -3.75
CA MET A 125 8.31 1.37 -2.30
C MET A 125 9.40 0.62 -1.53
N ALA A 126 9.81 -0.56 -2.00
CA ALA A 126 10.87 -1.34 -1.38
C ALA A 126 12.22 -0.60 -1.43
N LEU A 127 12.56 0.04 -2.56
CA LEU A 127 13.76 0.87 -2.68
C LEU A 127 13.76 2.04 -1.68
N ARG A 128 12.63 2.74 -1.56
CA ARG A 128 12.48 3.85 -0.59
C ARG A 128 12.56 3.36 0.85
N TYR A 129 11.99 2.20 1.14
CA TYR A 129 12.11 1.57 2.45
C TYR A 129 13.56 1.24 2.79
N LEU A 130 14.29 0.59 1.89
CA LEU A 130 15.71 0.26 2.08
C LEU A 130 16.57 1.50 2.35
N ARG A 131 16.34 2.58 1.60
CA ARG A 131 17.01 3.87 1.82
C ARG A 131 16.72 4.42 3.21
N LYS A 132 15.45 4.44 3.61
CA LYS A 132 15.00 4.93 4.92
C LYS A 132 15.60 4.12 6.08
N GLN A 133 15.74 2.81 5.91
CA GLN A 133 16.30 1.92 6.93
C GLN A 133 17.84 1.85 6.92
N GLY A 134 18.52 2.54 5.99
CA GLY A 134 19.98 2.45 5.84
C GLY A 134 20.47 1.06 5.39
N GLN A 135 19.62 0.28 4.73
CA GLN A 135 19.90 -1.11 4.34
C GLN A 135 20.32 -1.26 2.86
N LEU A 136 20.57 -0.15 2.16
CA LEU A 136 20.92 -0.13 0.73
C LEU A 136 22.11 -1.05 0.40
N SER A 137 23.15 -1.04 1.23
CA SER A 137 24.37 -1.84 1.01
C SER A 137 24.10 -3.35 1.00
N SER A 138 23.09 -3.82 1.72
CA SER A 138 22.73 -5.25 1.76
C SER A 138 22.05 -5.73 0.46
N TYR A 139 21.63 -4.81 -0.40
CA TYR A 139 20.86 -5.07 -1.62
C TYR A 139 21.51 -4.42 -2.86
N ILE A 140 22.79 -4.08 -2.80
CA ILE A 140 23.46 -3.30 -3.86
C ILE A 140 23.46 -4.03 -5.21
N ASP A 141 23.59 -5.36 -5.21
CA ASP A 141 23.59 -6.17 -6.41
C ASP A 141 22.20 -6.18 -7.08
N GLU A 142 21.13 -6.33 -6.29
CA GLU A 142 19.76 -6.23 -6.75
C GLU A 142 19.45 -4.83 -7.29
N ILE A 143 19.80 -3.79 -6.52
CA ILE A 143 19.59 -2.38 -6.90
C ILE A 143 20.30 -2.08 -8.22
N THR A 144 21.53 -2.55 -8.40
CA THR A 144 22.31 -2.32 -9.63
C THR A 144 21.66 -2.98 -10.85
N LYS A 145 21.15 -4.22 -10.71
CA LYS A 145 20.42 -4.90 -11.80
C LYS A 145 19.18 -4.13 -12.23
N MET A 146 18.53 -3.44 -11.29
CA MET A 146 17.32 -2.64 -11.53
C MET A 146 17.57 -1.32 -12.28
N GLN A 147 18.81 -0.95 -12.61
CA GLN A 147 19.09 0.17 -13.53
C GLN A 147 18.42 -0.02 -14.90
N THR A 148 18.17 -1.26 -15.29
CA THR A 148 17.52 -1.64 -16.56
C THR A 148 16.05 -2.01 -16.38
N ASP A 149 15.45 -1.73 -15.20
CA ASP A 149 14.04 -2.02 -14.92
C ASP A 149 13.12 -1.40 -15.98
N SER A 150 12.02 -2.07 -16.35
CA SER A 150 11.09 -1.57 -17.37
C SER A 150 10.37 -0.27 -16.97
N SER A 151 10.21 -0.03 -15.68
CA SER A 151 9.57 1.16 -15.12
C SER A 151 10.54 2.32 -14.97
N GLN A 152 10.21 3.45 -15.62
CA GLN A 152 10.97 4.69 -15.49
C GLN A 152 11.05 5.20 -14.05
N MET A 153 9.96 5.07 -13.28
CA MET A 153 9.93 5.44 -11.85
C MET A 153 10.96 4.65 -11.03
N VAL A 154 11.12 3.35 -11.33
CA VAL A 154 12.08 2.51 -10.61
C VAL A 154 13.50 2.85 -11.03
N ARG A 155 13.76 3.02 -12.34
CA ARG A 155 15.07 3.44 -12.84
C ARG A 155 15.53 4.77 -12.23
N TYR A 156 14.64 5.75 -12.09
CA TYR A 156 14.97 7.03 -11.46
C TYR A 156 15.32 6.89 -9.98
N GLU A 157 14.54 6.11 -9.22
CA GLU A 157 14.84 5.87 -7.80
C GLU A 157 16.20 5.16 -7.63
N VAL A 158 16.49 4.15 -8.47
CA VAL A 158 17.78 3.45 -8.47
C VAL A 158 18.94 4.41 -8.77
N GLN A 159 18.79 5.28 -9.79
CA GLN A 159 19.82 6.26 -10.12
C GLN A 159 20.08 7.24 -8.97
N ASP A 160 19.03 7.68 -8.27
CA ASP A 160 19.17 8.56 -7.11
C ASP A 160 19.88 7.86 -5.94
N ILE A 161 19.49 6.62 -5.64
CA ILE A 161 20.11 5.78 -4.62
C ILE A 161 21.61 5.58 -4.88
N LEU A 162 21.99 5.25 -6.11
CA LEU A 162 23.41 5.00 -6.43
C LEU A 162 24.26 6.27 -6.33
N LYS A 163 23.71 7.43 -6.71
CA LYS A 163 24.38 8.72 -6.51
C LYS A 163 24.57 9.03 -5.03
N PHE A 164 23.53 8.80 -4.24
CA PHE A 164 23.57 8.98 -2.78
C PHE A 164 24.68 8.12 -2.15
N MET A 165 24.75 6.83 -2.48
CA MET A 165 25.78 5.93 -1.95
C MET A 165 27.21 6.33 -2.37
N GLN A 166 27.41 6.83 -3.59
CA GLN A 166 28.71 7.33 -4.05
C GLN A 166 29.17 8.58 -3.28
N GLN A 167 28.24 9.47 -2.95
CA GLN A 167 28.53 10.68 -2.16
C GLN A 167 28.94 10.31 -0.73
N GLU A 168 28.22 9.39 -0.09
CA GLU A 168 28.58 8.90 1.24
C GLU A 168 29.98 8.24 1.25
N ALA A 169 30.27 7.37 0.28
CA ALA A 169 31.58 6.73 0.17
C ALA A 169 32.73 7.72 -0.12
N GLY A 170 32.45 8.82 -0.84
CA GLY A 170 33.41 9.88 -1.13
C GLY A 170 33.66 10.83 0.05
N ALA A 171 32.67 11.03 0.93
CA ALA A 171 32.79 11.81 2.15
C ALA A 171 33.70 11.11 3.18
N VAL A 172 33.54 9.79 3.36
CA VAL A 172 34.31 8.98 4.30
C VAL A 172 35.81 8.91 3.97
N ARG A 173 36.22 9.13 2.71
CA ARG A 173 37.65 9.14 2.31
C ARG A 173 38.37 10.46 2.56
N LYS A 174 37.66 11.52 2.95
CA LYS A 174 38.22 12.86 3.18
C LYS A 174 38.41 13.20 4.67
N GLU A 175 38.01 12.30 5.56
CA GLU A 175 38.31 12.31 7.00
C GLU A 175 39.49 11.38 7.30
#